data_AF-A0A1H9WJZ4-F1
#
_entry.id   AF-A0A1H9WJZ4-F1
#
_cell.length_a   1.000
_cell.length_b   1.000
_cell.length_c   1.000
_cell.angle_alpha   90.00
_cell.angle_beta   90.00
_cell.angle_gamma   90.00
#
_symmetry.space_group_name_H-M   'P 1'
#
loop_
_entity.id
_entity.type
_entity.pdbx_description
1 polymer ?
#
loop_
_entity_poly.entity_id
_entity_poly.type
_entity_poly.pdbx_seq_one_letter_code
_entity_poly.pdbx_strand_id
1 'polypeptide(L)'
;MLFADSMSLLWLSYYGLSLVVFVAIYFAFAFLPRLPRLLLTWCIGGAMWAPAPFRLPLVEEGEFYTGWAPSAMVAAVGFLESNGGALRNGLLCLVLGVAIGGVVGVLLWWRGRNKVVDAPVAEEKAASDREETRRREPVIR
;
A
#
# COMPACT_ATOMS: atom_id res chain seq x y z
N MET A 1 11.11 4.24 32.60
CA MET A 1 11.42 3.37 31.44
C MET A 1 10.17 2.74 30.81
N LEU A 2 9.07 2.55 31.54
CA LEU A 2 7.79 2.05 31.01
C LEU A 2 7.17 2.87 29.85
N PHE A 3 7.34 4.20 29.81
CA PHE A 3 6.79 5.05 28.75
C PHE A 3 7.50 4.89 27.39
N ALA A 4 8.82 4.63 27.40
CA ALA A 4 9.60 4.40 26.18
C ALA A 4 9.26 3.04 25.55
N ASP A 5 9.08 2.02 26.40
CA ASP A 5 8.58 0.71 25.97
C ASP A 5 7.15 0.82 25.43
N SER A 6 6.27 1.57 26.09
CA SER A 6 4.88 1.75 25.66
C SER A 6 4.77 2.42 24.28
N MET A 7 5.57 3.46 24.02
CA MET A 7 5.55 4.13 22.71
C MET A 7 6.09 3.23 21.59
N SER A 8 7.18 2.51 21.87
CA SER A 8 7.79 1.57 20.90
C SER A 8 6.86 0.40 20.59
N LEU A 9 6.20 -0.15 21.62
CA LEU A 9 5.23 -1.24 21.49
C LEU A 9 3.95 -0.79 20.76
N LEU A 10 3.54 0.46 20.95
CA LEU A 10 2.43 1.06 20.21
C LEU A 10 2.76 1.17 18.73
N TRP A 11 3.94 1.68 18.36
CA TRP A 11 4.37 1.72 16.97
C TRP A 11 4.53 0.31 16.38
N LEU A 12 5.08 -0.64 17.14
CA LEU A 12 5.22 -2.03 16.69
C LEU A 12 3.85 -2.68 16.42
N SER A 13 2.91 -2.53 17.35
CA SER A 13 1.56 -3.07 17.19
C SER A 13 0.79 -2.35 16.07
N TYR A 14 0.97 -1.04 15.93
CA TYR A 14 0.46 -0.26 14.81
C TYR A 14 0.95 -0.79 13.46
N TYR A 15 2.27 -0.96 13.29
CA TYR A 15 2.82 -1.49 12.05
C TYR A 15 2.40 -2.94 11.80
N GLY A 16 2.38 -3.78 12.84
CA GLY A 16 1.89 -5.15 12.75
C GLY A 16 0.44 -5.23 12.27
N LEU A 17 -0.46 -4.46 12.89
CA LEU A 17 -1.86 -4.40 12.48
C LEU A 17 -2.02 -3.79 11.09
N SER A 18 -1.24 -2.74 10.78
CA SER A 18 -1.29 -2.09 9.47
C SER A 18 -0.91 -3.04 8.34
N LEU A 19 0.01 -3.99 8.58
CA LEU A 19 0.39 -5.01 7.60
C LEU A 19 -0.78 -5.96 7.33
N VAL A 20 -1.49 -6.39 8.36
CA VAL A 20 -2.69 -7.23 8.24
C VAL A 20 -3.76 -6.50 7.42
N VAL A 21 -4.01 -5.23 7.73
CA VAL A 21 -4.96 -4.38 7.00
C VAL A 21 -4.50 -4.19 5.54
N PHE A 22 -3.22 -3.96 5.30
CA PHE A 22 -2.66 -3.77 3.96
C PHE A 22 -2.85 -5.02 3.08
N VAL A 23 -2.61 -6.21 3.64
CA VAL A 23 -2.87 -7.49 2.96
C VAL A 23 -4.36 -7.65 2.67
N ALA A 24 -5.23 -7.35 3.65
CA ALA A 24 -6.67 -7.42 3.47
C ALA A 24 -7.16 -6.48 2.35
N ILE A 25 -6.63 -5.25 2.28
CA ILE A 25 -6.93 -4.28 1.22
C ILE A 25 -6.52 -4.82 -0.16
N TYR A 26 -5.32 -5.40 -0.27
CA TYR A 26 -4.87 -5.98 -1.53
C TYR A 26 -5.82 -7.08 -2.04
N PHE A 27 -6.30 -7.94 -1.13
CA PHE A 27 -7.29 -8.97 -1.45
C PHE A 27 -8.68 -8.41 -1.70
N ALA A 28 -9.10 -7.35 -1.01
CA ALA A 28 -10.37 -6.66 -1.26
C ALA A 28 -10.44 -6.13 -2.70
N PHE A 29 -9.30 -5.69 -3.25
CA PHE A 29 -9.18 -5.25 -4.64
C PHE A 29 -8.83 -6.38 -5.62
N ALA A 30 -8.97 -7.66 -5.24
CA ALA A 30 -8.64 -8.79 -6.11
C ALA A 30 -9.41 -8.78 -7.44
N PHE A 31 -10.61 -8.21 -7.46
CA PHE A 31 -11.45 -8.07 -8.65
C PHE A 31 -10.97 -7.00 -9.65
N LEU A 32 -10.07 -6.09 -9.24
CA LEU A 32 -9.52 -5.07 -10.12
C LEU A 32 -8.37 -5.61 -10.99
N PRO A 33 -8.15 -5.03 -12.18
CA PRO A 33 -6.96 -5.33 -12.97
C PRO A 33 -5.68 -4.93 -12.21
N ARG A 34 -4.55 -5.54 -12.59
CA ARG A 34 -3.28 -5.44 -11.82
C ARG A 34 -2.83 -4.00 -11.55
N LEU A 35 -2.99 -3.07 -12.50
CA LEU A 35 -2.56 -1.68 -12.34
C LEU A 35 -3.33 -0.96 -11.23
N PRO A 36 -4.67 -0.76 -11.32
CA PRO A 36 -5.39 -0.03 -10.30
C PRO A 36 -5.36 -0.77 -8.96
N ARG A 37 -5.35 -2.11 -8.96
CA ARG A 37 -5.17 -2.89 -7.72
C ARG A 37 -3.89 -2.51 -6.99
N LEU A 38 -2.76 -2.49 -7.69
CA LEU A 38 -1.47 -2.10 -7.10
C LEU A 38 -1.48 -0.63 -6.68
N LEU A 39 -1.94 0.27 -7.56
CA LEU A 39 -1.98 1.70 -7.29
C LEU A 39 -2.80 2.01 -6.03
N LEU A 40 -4.04 1.53 -5.93
CA LEU A 40 -4.91 1.76 -4.77
C LEU A 40 -4.33 1.17 -3.48
N THR A 41 -3.84 -0.06 -3.53
CA THR A 41 -3.25 -0.73 -2.36
C THR A 41 -2.07 0.09 -1.82
N TRP A 42 -1.14 0.49 -2.69
CA TRP A 42 0.03 1.22 -2.28
C TRP A 42 -0.26 2.68 -1.89
N CYS A 43 -1.24 3.34 -2.52
CA CYS A 43 -1.74 4.63 -2.05
C CYS A 43 -2.24 4.56 -0.60
N ILE A 44 -3.02 3.52 -0.25
CA ILE A 44 -3.52 3.35 1.12
C ILE A 44 -2.38 3.02 2.08
N GLY A 45 -1.44 2.15 1.70
CA GLY A 45 -0.24 1.90 2.51
C GLY A 45 0.57 3.16 2.77
N GLY A 46 0.72 4.00 1.75
CA GLY A 46 1.36 5.32 1.87
C GLY A 46 0.62 6.25 2.82
N ALA A 47 -0.72 6.29 2.76
CA ALA A 47 -1.55 7.07 3.68
C ALA A 47 -1.41 6.59 5.14
N MET A 48 -1.33 5.27 5.35
CA MET A 48 -1.18 4.68 6.67
C MET A 48 0.21 5.00 7.26
N TRP A 49 1.27 4.73 6.50
CA TRP A 49 2.63 4.78 7.04
C TRP A 49 3.30 6.15 7.02
N ALA A 50 2.68 7.17 6.41
CA ALA A 50 3.26 8.52 6.40
C ALA A 50 3.19 9.16 7.79
N PRO A 51 4.34 9.45 8.43
CA PRO A 51 4.37 10.13 9.72
C PRO A 51 4.21 11.65 9.53
N ALA A 52 3.58 12.31 10.49
CA ALA A 52 3.52 13.77 10.57
C ALA A 52 3.93 14.22 11.98
N PRO A 53 4.68 15.34 12.10
CA PRO A 53 4.96 15.92 13.39
C PRO A 53 3.71 16.64 13.91
N PHE A 54 3.44 16.50 15.21
CA PHE A 54 2.35 17.17 15.90
C PHE A 54 2.86 17.93 17.13
N ARG A 55 2.09 18.94 17.54
CA ARG A 55 2.38 19.76 18.72
C ARG A 55 1.08 19.97 19.48
N LEU A 56 1.02 19.47 20.71
CA LEU A 56 -0.13 19.64 21.61
C LEU A 56 0.25 20.63 22.71
N PRO A 57 -0.59 21.65 23.00
CA PRO A 57 -0.41 22.50 24.17
C PRO A 57 -0.69 21.68 25.44
N LEU A 58 0.22 21.71 26.42
CA LEU A 58 -0.04 21.12 27.73
C LEU A 58 -0.91 22.06 28.58
N VAL A 59 -1.47 21.50 29.65
CA VAL A 59 -2.29 22.21 30.65
C VAL A 59 -1.50 23.28 31.40
N GLU A 60 -0.16 23.15 31.48
CA GLU A 60 0.73 24.17 32.02
C GLU A 60 1.15 25.17 30.93
N GLU A 61 0.90 26.47 31.19
CA GLU A 61 1.19 27.57 30.28
C GLU A 61 2.67 27.59 29.89
N GLY A 62 2.97 27.21 28.63
CA GLY A 62 4.31 27.30 28.05
C GLY A 62 4.96 25.96 27.71
N GLU A 63 4.43 24.83 28.19
CA GLU A 63 4.92 23.51 27.79
C GLU A 63 4.19 22.98 26.57
N PHE A 64 4.95 22.43 25.62
CA PHE A 64 4.41 21.84 24.39
C PHE A 64 4.92 20.43 24.22
N TYR A 65 4.00 19.46 24.08
CA TYR A 65 4.35 18.10 23.77
C TYR A 65 4.48 17.98 22.25
N THR A 66 5.68 17.67 21.78
CA THR A 66 5.94 17.42 20.37
C THR A 66 6.24 15.96 20.15
N GLY A 67 5.65 15.39 19.11
CA GLY A 67 5.87 13.99 18.75
C GLY A 67 5.61 13.73 17.27
N TRP A 68 5.71 12.46 16.91
CA TRP A 68 5.35 11.96 15.59
C TRP A 68 4.15 11.04 15.72
N ALA A 69 3.21 11.17 14.81
CA ALA A 69 2.04 10.30 14.72
C ALA A 69 1.70 10.04 13.24
N PRO A 70 0.88 9.01 12.94
CA PRO A 70 0.38 8.81 11.59
C PRO A 70 -0.32 10.08 11.08
N SER A 71 0.04 10.52 9.88
CA SER A 71 -0.43 11.79 9.28
C SER A 71 -1.95 11.87 9.16
N ALA A 72 -2.62 10.75 8.86
CA ALA A 72 -4.07 10.63 8.87
C ALA A 72 -4.68 10.99 10.24
N MET A 73 -4.05 10.53 11.32
CA MET A 73 -4.48 10.84 12.69
C MET A 73 -4.25 12.32 13.01
N VAL A 74 -3.08 12.86 12.67
CA VAL A 74 -2.75 14.28 12.91
C VAL A 74 -3.71 15.20 12.15
N ALA A 75 -4.07 14.86 10.90
CA ALA A 75 -5.05 15.61 10.12
C ALA A 75 -6.46 15.52 10.74
N ALA A 76 -6.89 14.32 11.14
CA ALA A 76 -8.19 14.11 11.79
C ALA A 76 -8.30 14.91 13.10
N VAL A 77 -7.31 14.80 13.98
CA VAL A 77 -7.27 15.56 15.24
C VAL A 77 -7.25 17.06 14.97
N GLY A 78 -6.44 17.52 14.02
CA GLY A 78 -6.41 18.93 13.62
C GLY A 78 -7.76 19.44 13.11
N PHE A 79 -8.55 18.60 12.44
CA PHE A 79 -9.91 18.92 12.03
C PHE A 79 -10.87 18.99 13.24
N LEU A 80 -10.85 18.00 14.14
CA LEU A 80 -11.71 17.97 15.34
C LEU A 80 -11.41 19.12 16.31
N GLU A 81 -10.14 19.45 16.50
CA GLU A 81 -9.69 20.53 17.39
C GLU A 81 -9.76 21.91 16.73
N SER A 82 -10.22 22.02 15.47
CA SER A 82 -10.20 23.25 14.68
C SER A 82 -8.82 23.93 14.61
N ASN A 83 -7.76 23.13 14.74
CA ASN A 83 -6.36 23.56 14.66
C ASN A 83 -5.87 23.50 13.21
N GLY A 84 -6.03 24.61 12.49
CA GLY A 84 -5.65 24.72 11.08
C GLY A 84 -4.18 24.41 10.79
N GLY A 85 -3.27 24.62 11.75
CA GLY A 85 -1.85 24.31 11.62
C GLY A 85 -1.60 22.80 11.60
N ALA A 86 -2.14 22.07 12.59
CA ALA A 86 -2.06 20.62 12.68
C ALA A 86 -2.77 19.94 11.50
N LEU A 87 -3.94 20.45 11.12
CA LEU A 87 -4.71 19.96 9.97
C LEU A 87 -3.89 20.06 8.68
N ARG A 88 -3.36 21.26 8.36
CA ARG A 88 -2.59 21.49 7.14
C ARG A 88 -1.35 20.59 7.08
N ASN A 89 -0.61 20.51 8.19
CA ASN A 89 0.62 19.74 8.23
C ASN A 89 0.34 18.23 8.08
N GLY A 90 -0.67 17.73 8.79
CA GLY A 90 -1.14 16.35 8.66
C GLY A 90 -1.57 16.02 7.23
N LEU A 91 -2.38 16.89 6.61
CA LEU A 91 -2.84 16.72 5.22
C LEU A 91 -1.70 16.71 4.21
N LEU A 92 -0.71 17.60 4.35
CA LEU A 92 0.44 17.63 3.44
C LEU A 92 1.27 16.34 3.54
N CYS A 93 1.57 15.88 4.75
CA CYS A 93 2.26 14.61 4.96
C CYS A 93 1.45 13.42 4.44
N LEU A 94 0.12 13.44 4.62
CA LEU A 94 -0.77 12.39 4.12
C LEU A 94 -0.77 12.33 2.59
N VAL A 95 -0.95 13.47 1.92
CA VAL A 95 -0.93 13.57 0.45
C VAL A 95 0.43 13.11 -0.09
N LEU A 96 1.53 13.49 0.57
CA LEU A 96 2.86 13.04 0.20
C LEU A 96 3.00 11.52 0.35
N GLY A 97 2.50 10.96 1.46
CA GLY A 97 2.43 9.52 1.69
C GLY A 97 1.69 8.78 0.59
N VAL A 98 0.49 9.24 0.25
CA VAL A 98 -0.33 8.70 -0.84
C VAL A 98 0.41 8.78 -2.17
N ALA A 99 1.04 9.92 -2.48
CA ALA A 99 1.77 10.11 -3.72
C ALA A 99 2.96 9.13 -3.84
N ILE A 100 3.76 9.00 -2.78
CA ILE A 100 4.88 8.06 -2.72
C ILE A 100 4.36 6.62 -2.88
N GLY A 101 3.30 6.27 -2.17
CA GLY A 101 2.63 4.98 -2.31
C GLY A 101 2.19 4.70 -3.75
N GLY A 102 1.51 5.66 -4.37
CA GLY A 102 1.10 5.56 -5.78
C GLY A 102 2.28 5.32 -6.72
N VAL A 103 3.38 6.06 -6.57
CA VAL A 103 4.61 5.85 -7.35
C VAL A 103 5.16 4.43 -7.17
N VAL A 104 5.22 3.92 -5.94
CA VAL A 104 5.64 2.53 -5.67
C VAL A 104 4.70 1.53 -6.37
N GLY A 105 3.40 1.74 -6.30
CA GLY A 105 2.41 0.90 -6.99
C GLY A 105 2.62 0.86 -8.51
N VAL A 106 2.89 2.01 -9.14
CA VAL A 106 3.18 2.11 -10.57
C VAL A 106 4.52 1.44 -10.92
N LEU A 107 5.57 1.64 -10.12
CA LEU A 107 6.87 1.00 -10.33
C LEU A 107 6.77 -0.54 -10.27
N LEU A 108 6.01 -1.06 -9.30
CA LEU A 108 5.78 -2.50 -9.17
C LEU A 108 4.97 -3.05 -10.35
N TRP A 109 3.97 -2.31 -10.82
CA TRP A 109 3.23 -2.67 -12.02
C TRP A 109 4.14 -2.70 -13.26
N TRP A 110 5.00 -1.68 -13.44
CA TRP A 110 5.91 -1.59 -14.58
C TRP A 110 6.90 -2.75 -14.59
N ARG A 111 7.49 -3.09 -13.43
CA ARG A 111 8.36 -4.26 -13.27
C ARG A 111 7.65 -5.57 -13.58
N GLY A 112 6.36 -5.67 -13.26
CA GLY A 112 5.52 -6.82 -13.57
C GLY A 112 5.26 -6.99 -15.07
N ARG A 113 5.20 -5.90 -15.86
CA ARG A 113 5.02 -5.98 -17.32
C ARG A 113 6.23 -6.57 -18.04
N ASN A 114 7.45 -6.21 -17.64
CA ASN A 114 8.65 -6.73 -18.30
C ASN A 114 8.78 -8.25 -18.13
N LYS A 115 8.33 -8.81 -16.99
CA LYS A 115 8.27 -10.26 -16.79
C LYS A 115 7.25 -11.00 -17.66
N VAL A 116 6.22 -10.31 -18.16
CA VAL A 116 5.22 -10.89 -19.08
C VAL A 116 5.73 -10.84 -20.53
N VAL A 117 6.64 -9.92 -20.86
CA VAL A 117 7.31 -9.87 -22.18
C VAL A 117 8.39 -10.96 -22.30
N ASP A 118 9.02 -11.33 -21.18
CA ASP A 118 9.95 -12.47 -21.11
C ASP A 118 9.27 -13.83 -20.88
N ALA A 119 7.94 -13.86 -20.77
CA ALA A 119 7.20 -15.12 -20.84
C ALA A 119 7.06 -15.48 -22.33
N PRO A 120 7.65 -16.59 -22.82
CA PRO A 120 7.37 -17.03 -24.16
C PRO A 120 5.85 -17.24 -24.27
N VAL A 121 5.29 -16.81 -25.39
CA VAL A 121 3.96 -17.15 -25.88
C VAL A 121 3.86 -18.69 -25.95
N ALA A 122 3.63 -19.32 -24.80
CA ALA A 122 3.62 -20.78 -24.63
C ALA A 122 2.21 -21.32 -24.42
N GLU A 123 1.18 -20.49 -24.55
CA GLU A 123 -0.22 -20.95 -24.47
C GLU A 123 -0.98 -20.94 -25.80
N GLU A 124 -0.46 -20.33 -26.88
CA GLU A 124 -1.13 -20.36 -28.19
C GLU A 124 -0.55 -21.39 -29.17
N LYS A 125 0.68 -21.88 -28.95
CA LYS A 125 1.28 -22.96 -29.78
C LYS A 125 1.03 -24.38 -29.27
N ALA A 126 0.69 -24.55 -28.00
CA ALA A 126 0.46 -25.88 -27.41
C ALA A 126 -0.88 -26.53 -27.84
N ALA A 127 -1.81 -25.75 -28.41
CA ALA A 127 -3.05 -26.26 -29.00
C ALA A 127 -2.86 -26.77 -30.44
N SER A 128 -1.92 -26.18 -31.20
CA SER A 128 -1.65 -26.59 -32.59
C SER A 128 -0.84 -27.89 -32.68
N ASP A 129 0.06 -28.15 -31.72
CA ASP A 129 0.91 -29.36 -31.71
C ASP A 129 0.18 -30.62 -31.22
N ARG A 130 -0.98 -30.47 -30.57
CA ARG A 130 -1.79 -31.61 -30.10
C ARG A 130 -2.72 -32.19 -31.18
N GLU A 131 -2.95 -31.48 -32.28
CA GLU A 131 -3.76 -31.99 -33.38
C GLU A 131 -2.98 -32.87 -34.37
N GLU A 132 -1.64 -32.78 -34.41
CA GLU A 132 -0.83 -33.54 -35.38
C GLU A 132 -0.55 -34.99 -34.95
N THR A 133 -0.89 -35.36 -33.71
CA THR A 133 -0.84 -36.75 -33.21
C THR A 133 -2.15 -37.52 -33.47
N ARG A 134 -2.90 -37.13 -34.50
CA ARG A 134 -4.06 -37.89 -35.00
C ARG A 134 -3.59 -39.18 -35.66
N ARG A 135 -3.52 -40.24 -34.84
CA ARG A 135 -3.62 -41.67 -35.15
C ARG A 135 -3.78 -41.97 -36.65
N ARG A 136 -2.68 -42.28 -37.33
CA ARG A 136 -2.71 -42.91 -38.66
C ARG A 136 -3.05 -44.39 -38.48
N GLU A 137 -4.25 -44.80 -38.89
CA GLU A 137 -4.56 -46.21 -39.04
C GLU A 137 -3.93 -46.72 -40.35
N PRO A 138 -3.29 -47.91 -40.36
CA PRO A 138 -2.73 -48.48 -41.57
C PRO A 138 -3.86 -49.00 -42.46
N VAL A 139 -4.00 -48.43 -43.66
CA VAL A 139 -4.83 -49.00 -44.73
C VAL A 139 -4.02 -50.15 -45.34
N ILE A 140 -4.33 -51.37 -44.95
CA ILE A 140 -3.84 -52.57 -45.64
C ILE A 140 -4.66 -52.70 -46.92
N ARG A 141 -3.97 -52.72 -48.06
CA ARG A 141 -4.53 -52.95 -49.39
C ARG A 141 -4.17 -54.35 -49.84
#